data_AF-A0A355GQG0-F1
#
_entry.id   AF-A0A355GQG0-F1
#
_cell.length_a   1.000
_cell.length_b   1.000
_cell.length_c   1.000
_cell.angle_alpha   90.00
_cell.angle_beta   90.00
_cell.angle_gamma   90.00
#
_symmetry.space_group_name_H-M   'P 1'
#
loop_
_entity.id
_entity.type
_entity.pdbx_description
1 polymer ?
#
loop_
_entity_poly.entity_id
_entity_poly.type
_entity_poly.pdbx_seq_one_letter_code
_entity_poly.pdbx_strand_id
1 'polypeptide(L)'
;QIPLVGPKLAGLLSRMKASLKYFVVPGMLFEELGFTYFGPVDGHNIGAMRRTLMDALSRGGPVLIHVRTVKGKGYQPAEENPQKFHGTNPFDVATGQVYPENGPPSYTRIFGQTITELGAVDDRIVAITAAMPQGTGLDRFARR
;
A
#
# COMPACT_ATOMS: atom_id res chain seq x y z
N GLN A 1 -32.07 -31.08 -27.47
CA GLN A 1 -31.17 -30.00 -27.91
C GLN A 1 -31.32 -28.85 -26.93
N ILE A 2 -30.35 -28.63 -26.05
CA ILE A 2 -30.38 -27.52 -25.07
C ILE A 2 -29.76 -26.31 -25.77
N PRO A 3 -30.41 -25.13 -25.76
CA PRO A 3 -30.12 -24.08 -26.72
C PRO A 3 -28.74 -23.44 -26.48
N LEU A 4 -28.18 -22.95 -27.58
CA LEU A 4 -27.03 -22.08 -27.88
C LEU A 4 -26.42 -21.15 -26.78
N VAL A 5 -27.03 -21.06 -25.60
CA VAL A 5 -26.66 -20.23 -24.45
C VAL A 5 -25.69 -20.95 -23.48
N GLY A 6 -25.67 -22.29 -23.50
CA GLY A 6 -24.83 -23.12 -22.61
C GLY A 6 -23.30 -22.91 -22.72
N PRO A 7 -22.70 -22.83 -23.92
CA PRO A 7 -21.24 -22.71 -24.07
C PRO A 7 -20.68 -21.38 -23.57
N LYS A 8 -21.41 -20.27 -23.80
CA LYS A 8 -20.99 -18.92 -23.38
C LYS A 8 -21.12 -18.75 -21.86
N LEU A 9 -22.18 -19.26 -21.25
CA LEU A 9 -22.34 -19.26 -19.78
C LEU A 9 -21.31 -20.16 -19.10
N ALA A 10 -21.03 -21.35 -19.65
CA ALA A 10 -20.00 -22.23 -19.14
C ALA A 10 -18.60 -21.57 -19.20
N GLY A 11 -18.29 -20.86 -20.29
CA GLY A 11 -17.06 -20.09 -20.43
C GLY A 11 -16.94 -18.95 -19.42
N LEU A 12 -18.03 -18.22 -19.16
CA LEU A 12 -18.06 -17.15 -18.15
C LEU A 12 -17.86 -17.69 -16.73
N LEU A 13 -18.57 -18.76 -16.36
CA LEU A 13 -18.44 -19.42 -15.06
C LEU A 13 -17.04 -20.00 -14.85
N SER A 14 -16.46 -20.59 -15.91
CA SER A 14 -15.07 -21.09 -15.88
C SER A 14 -14.07 -19.95 -15.65
N ARG A 15 -14.22 -18.81 -16.32
CA ARG A 15 -13.38 -17.62 -16.14
C ARG A 15 -13.51 -17.04 -14.74
N MET A 16 -14.73 -16.90 -14.22
CA MET A 16 -14.96 -16.44 -12.84
C MET A 16 -14.33 -17.38 -11.82
N LYS A 17 -14.46 -18.71 -12.01
CA LYS A 17 -13.83 -19.72 -11.15
C LYS A 17 -12.30 -19.62 -11.20
N ALA A 18 -11.72 -19.37 -12.37
CA ALA A 18 -10.28 -19.15 -12.52
C ALA A 18 -9.83 -17.86 -11.80
N SER A 19 -10.52 -16.73 -12.01
CA SER A 19 -10.27 -15.46 -11.31
C SER A 19 -10.30 -15.61 -9.79
N LEU A 20 -11.33 -16.29 -9.25
CA LEU A 20 -11.42 -16.59 -7.83
C LEU A 20 -10.26 -17.47 -7.34
N LYS A 21 -9.81 -18.44 -8.14
CA LYS A 21 -8.64 -19.26 -7.80
C LYS A 21 -7.39 -18.40 -7.63
N TYR A 22 -7.15 -17.42 -8.51
CA TYR A 22 -6.02 -16.49 -8.40
C TYR A 22 -6.04 -15.63 -7.13
N PHE A 23 -7.23 -15.23 -6.68
CA PHE A 23 -7.36 -14.48 -5.42
C PHE A 23 -7.14 -15.35 -4.18
N VAL A 24 -7.48 -16.63 -4.26
CA VAL A 24 -7.52 -17.51 -3.08
C VAL A 24 -6.21 -18.27 -2.85
N VAL A 25 -5.43 -18.57 -3.89
CA VAL A 25 -4.13 -19.23 -3.74
C VAL A 25 -3.02 -18.17 -3.74
N PRO A 26 -2.36 -17.93 -2.60
CA PRO A 26 -1.24 -16.99 -2.53
C PRO A 26 -0.14 -17.41 -3.51
N GLY A 27 0.31 -16.48 -4.35
CA GLY A 27 1.47 -16.69 -5.22
C GLY A 27 1.19 -16.96 -6.69
N MET A 28 0.03 -17.52 -7.05
CA MET A 28 -0.25 -17.94 -8.44
C MET A 28 -0.16 -16.79 -9.45
N LEU A 29 -0.64 -15.60 -9.08
CA LEU A 29 -0.53 -14.41 -9.93
C LEU A 29 0.94 -14.13 -10.32
N PHE A 30 1.85 -14.28 -9.38
CA PHE A 30 3.27 -13.98 -9.60
C PHE A 30 3.97 -15.12 -10.35
N GLU A 31 3.57 -16.36 -10.10
CA GLU A 31 4.06 -17.50 -10.87
C GLU A 31 3.69 -17.42 -12.35
N GLU A 32 2.48 -16.97 -12.67
CA GLU A 32 2.08 -16.74 -14.08
C GLU A 32 2.81 -15.56 -14.74
N LEU A 33 3.24 -14.57 -13.96
CA LEU A 33 4.13 -13.50 -14.44
C LEU A 33 5.58 -14.00 -14.63
N GLY A 34 5.85 -15.28 -14.36
CA GLY A 34 7.16 -15.91 -14.55
C GLY A 34 8.08 -15.85 -13.33
N PHE A 35 7.60 -15.44 -12.16
CA PHE A 35 8.39 -15.41 -10.93
C PHE A 35 8.30 -16.74 -10.18
N THR A 36 9.39 -17.22 -9.60
CA THR A 36 9.27 -18.14 -8.47
C THR A 36 8.75 -17.37 -7.26
N TYR A 37 7.65 -17.80 -6.64
CA TYR A 37 7.04 -17.07 -5.52
C TYR A 37 7.34 -17.72 -4.16
N PHE A 38 7.89 -16.95 -3.21
CA PHE A 38 8.13 -17.37 -1.83
C PHE A 38 7.36 -16.49 -0.84
N GLY A 39 6.66 -17.11 0.12
CA GLY A 39 6.06 -16.42 1.27
C GLY A 39 4.53 -16.59 1.39
N PRO A 40 3.86 -15.78 2.23
CA PRO A 40 4.43 -14.67 2.98
C PRO A 40 5.40 -15.12 4.10
N VAL A 41 6.55 -14.47 4.20
CA VAL A 41 7.53 -14.68 5.28
C VAL A 41 7.42 -13.54 6.31
N ASP A 42 7.53 -13.87 7.59
CA ASP A 42 7.65 -12.87 8.65
C ASP A 42 9.01 -12.14 8.54
N GLY A 43 8.97 -10.87 8.16
CA GLY A 43 10.15 -10.04 7.95
C GLY A 43 10.89 -9.68 9.24
N HIS A 44 10.29 -9.90 10.40
CA HIS A 44 10.94 -9.68 11.70
C HIS A 44 11.64 -10.94 12.23
N ASN A 45 11.50 -12.07 11.53
CA ASN A 45 12.22 -13.30 11.84
C ASN A 45 13.48 -13.41 10.97
N ILE A 46 14.61 -12.94 11.51
CA ILE A 46 15.91 -12.94 10.82
C ILE A 46 16.31 -14.34 10.33
N GLY A 47 16.02 -15.38 11.12
CA GLY A 47 16.34 -16.76 10.76
C GLY A 47 15.54 -17.25 9.55
N ALA A 48 14.23 -16.95 9.51
CA ALA A 48 13.37 -17.28 8.38
C ALA A 48 13.73 -16.48 7.13
N MET A 49 14.03 -15.19 7.28
CA MET A 49 14.50 -14.33 6.20
C MET A 49 15.80 -14.84 5.59
N ARG A 50 16.79 -15.18 6.42
CA ARG A 50 18.07 -15.72 5.94
C ARG A 50 17.87 -17.00 5.12
N ARG A 51 17.08 -17.95 5.61
CA ARG A 51 16.78 -19.19 4.87
C ARG A 51 16.10 -18.90 3.53
N THR A 52 15.06 -18.09 3.55
CA THR A 52 14.29 -17.74 2.34
C THR A 52 15.16 -17.05 1.29
N LEU A 53 16.05 -16.14 1.71
CA LEU A 53 16.99 -15.47 0.82
C LEU A 53 18.01 -16.46 0.22
N MET A 54 18.54 -17.38 1.02
CA MET A 54 19.45 -18.41 0.52
C MET A 54 18.76 -19.34 -0.50
N ASP A 55 17.52 -19.76 -0.20
CA ASP A 55 16.73 -20.56 -1.12
C ASP A 55 16.47 -19.80 -2.43
N ALA A 56 16.19 -18.49 -2.35
CA ALA A 56 15.90 -17.66 -3.51
C ALA A 56 17.13 -17.49 -4.41
N LEU A 57 18.31 -17.29 -3.81
CA LEU A 57 19.59 -17.21 -4.53
C LEU A 57 19.94 -18.51 -5.26
N SER A 58 19.46 -19.65 -4.77
CA SER A 58 19.67 -20.96 -5.42
C SER A 58 18.74 -21.22 -6.61
N ARG A 59 17.70 -20.40 -6.81
CA ARG A 59 16.76 -20.53 -7.93
C ARG A 59 17.37 -19.95 -9.21
N GLY A 60 17.10 -20.59 -10.34
CA GLY A 60 17.34 -20.00 -11.65
C GLY A 60 16.17 -19.10 -12.07
N GLY A 61 16.44 -17.86 -12.45
CA GLY A 61 15.43 -16.91 -12.91
C GLY A 61 14.92 -15.95 -11.82
N PRO A 62 13.88 -15.14 -12.11
CA PRO A 62 13.38 -14.13 -11.19
C PRO A 62 12.60 -14.75 -10.03
N VAL A 63 12.87 -14.29 -8.81
CA VAL A 63 12.18 -14.74 -7.58
C VAL A 63 11.49 -13.54 -6.93
N LEU A 64 10.23 -13.71 -6.55
CA LEU A 64 9.48 -12.77 -5.74
C LEU A 64 9.33 -13.32 -4.32
N ILE A 65 9.89 -12.62 -3.34
CA ILE A 65 9.73 -12.94 -1.93
C ILE A 65 8.71 -11.97 -1.33
N HIS A 66 7.56 -12.48 -0.92
CA HIS A 66 6.55 -11.73 -0.19
C HIS A 66 6.93 -11.69 1.29
N VAL A 67 7.38 -10.53 1.77
CA VAL A 67 7.76 -10.32 3.16
C VAL A 67 6.71 -9.46 3.86
N ARG A 68 6.25 -9.89 5.03
CA ARG A 68 5.35 -9.13 5.90
C ARG A 68 6.14 -8.42 6.99
N THR A 69 6.00 -7.11 7.09
CA THR A 69 6.66 -6.28 8.10
C THR A 69 5.65 -5.39 8.84
N VAL A 70 6.13 -4.65 9.84
CA VAL A 70 5.39 -3.66 10.60
C VAL A 70 6.08 -2.33 10.35
N LYS A 71 5.37 -1.34 9.80
CA LYS A 71 5.92 -0.01 9.54
C LYS A 71 6.23 0.67 10.86
N GLY A 72 7.46 1.18 11.01
CA GLY A 72 7.92 1.76 12.28
C GLY A 72 8.39 0.73 13.32
N LYS A 73 8.57 -0.54 12.96
CA LYS A 73 8.99 -1.59 13.92
C LYS A 73 10.19 -1.17 14.76
N GLY A 74 10.09 -1.39 16.07
CA GLY A 74 11.14 -1.08 17.04
C GLY A 74 10.98 0.30 17.68
N TYR A 75 10.02 1.11 17.22
CA TYR A 75 9.69 2.39 17.81
C TYR A 75 8.18 2.53 17.99
N GLN A 76 7.68 2.33 19.22
CA GLN A 76 6.25 2.22 19.51
C GLN A 76 5.40 3.39 18.95
N PRO A 77 5.80 4.68 19.10
CA PRO A 77 5.04 5.78 18.49
C PRO A 77 4.90 5.66 16.96
N ALA A 78 5.89 5.11 16.27
CA ALA A 78 5.82 4.86 14.83
C ALA A 78 5.08 3.58 14.46
N GLU A 79 5.07 2.54 15.31
CA GLU A 79 4.20 1.37 15.11
C GLU A 79 2.71 1.75 15.25
N GLU A 80 2.38 2.63 16.20
CA GLU A 80 1.01 3.10 16.45
C GLU A 80 0.54 4.14 15.42
N ASN A 81 1.43 5.03 14.94
CA ASN A 81 1.10 6.04 13.95
C ASN A 81 2.09 6.10 12.77
N PRO A 82 2.14 5.04 11.94
CA PRO A 82 3.18 4.88 10.92
C PRO A 82 3.09 5.89 9.76
N GLN A 83 1.95 6.56 9.60
CA GLN A 83 1.81 7.64 8.62
C GLN A 83 2.51 8.91 9.09
N LYS A 84 2.32 9.31 10.36
CA LYS A 84 2.99 10.48 10.95
C LYS A 84 4.50 10.39 10.87
N PHE A 85 5.05 9.19 11.11
CA PHE A 85 6.50 8.95 11.10
C PHE A 85 7.08 8.63 9.71
N HIS A 86 6.27 8.71 8.64
CA HIS A 86 6.77 8.53 7.26
C HIS A 86 7.65 9.70 6.80
N GLY A 87 7.43 10.89 7.38
CA GLY A 87 8.19 12.11 7.14
C GLY A 87 7.87 13.11 8.24
N THR A 88 8.44 12.89 9.42
CA THR A 88 8.20 13.72 10.60
C THR A 88 9.25 14.83 10.72
N ASN A 89 8.81 16.00 11.16
CA ASN A 89 9.69 17.06 11.65
C ASN A 89 10.48 16.60 12.87
N PRO A 90 11.55 17.32 13.25
CA PRO A 90 12.27 17.08 14.50
C PRO A 90 11.32 16.87 15.68
N PHE A 91 11.57 15.81 16.44
CA PHE A 91 10.69 15.34 17.50
C PHE A 91 11.50 14.79 18.66
N ASP A 92 10.90 14.76 19.84
CA ASP A 92 11.45 14.12 21.02
C ASP A 92 11.36 12.59 20.85
N VAL A 93 12.50 11.91 20.83
CA VAL A 93 12.58 10.46 20.57
C VAL A 93 11.88 9.65 21.66
N ALA A 94 11.93 10.08 22.92
CA ALA A 94 11.33 9.34 24.02
C ALA A 94 9.79 9.34 23.95
N THR A 95 9.20 10.42 23.45
CA THR A 95 7.75 10.63 23.46
C THR A 95 7.10 10.54 22.07
N GLY A 96 7.86 10.70 20.98
CA GLY A 96 7.33 10.82 19.62
C GLY A 96 6.61 12.14 19.33
N GLN A 97 6.77 13.13 20.21
CA GLN A 97 6.15 14.44 20.07
C GLN A 97 7.00 15.35 19.20
N VAL A 98 6.38 15.89 18.15
CA VAL A 98 7.01 16.81 17.21
C VAL A 98 7.21 18.15 17.92
N TYR A 99 8.40 18.73 17.79
CA TYR A 99 8.65 20.06 18.34
C TYR A 99 7.79 21.11 17.64
N PRO A 100 7.31 22.14 18.36
CA PRO A 100 6.51 23.19 17.74
C PRO A 100 7.25 23.84 16.57
N GLU A 101 6.57 23.99 15.44
CA GLU A 101 7.07 24.81 14.34
C GLU A 101 6.89 26.29 14.70
N ASN A 102 8.00 27.01 14.81
CA ASN A 102 7.98 28.47 14.93
C ASN A 102 8.18 29.05 13.52
N GLY A 103 7.12 29.59 12.91
CA GLY A 103 7.22 30.20 11.59
C GLY A 103 5.88 30.37 10.86
N PRO A 104 5.92 30.98 9.66
CA PRO A 104 4.74 31.07 8.80
C PRO A 104 4.26 29.66 8.38
N PRO A 105 2.97 29.50 8.04
CA PRO A 105 2.45 28.24 7.55
C PRO A 105 3.17 27.80 6.26
N SER A 106 3.35 26.48 6.09
CA SER A 106 3.93 25.94 4.86
C SER A 106 3.02 26.19 3.65
N TYR A 107 3.62 26.30 2.46
CA TYR A 107 2.86 26.40 1.21
C TYR A 107 1.87 25.24 1.04
N THR A 108 2.26 24.02 1.41
CA THR A 108 1.37 22.85 1.41
C THR A 108 0.15 23.07 2.30
N ARG A 109 0.32 23.66 3.49
CA ARG A 109 -0.79 23.96 4.38
C ARG A 109 -1.73 25.00 3.79
N ILE A 110 -1.19 26.07 3.21
CA ILE A 110 -1.98 27.11 2.55
C ILE A 110 -2.74 26.52 1.36
N PHE A 111 -2.05 25.82 0.46
CA PHE A 111 -2.65 25.14 -0.69
C PHE A 111 -3.79 24.20 -0.26
N GLY A 112 -3.52 23.31 0.70
CA GLY A 112 -4.49 22.33 1.16
C GLY A 112 -5.73 22.96 1.78
N GLN A 113 -5.56 24.05 2.54
CA GLN A 113 -6.68 24.82 3.07
C GLN A 113 -7.49 25.47 1.93
N THR A 114 -6.82 26.21 1.04
CA THR A 114 -7.49 26.93 -0.04
C THR A 114 -8.24 26.01 -0.98
N ILE A 115 -7.64 24.88 -1.41
CA ILE A 115 -8.35 23.95 -2.30
C ILE A 115 -9.53 23.28 -1.62
N THR A 116 -9.46 23.02 -0.31
CA THR A 116 -10.58 22.48 0.46
C THR A 116 -11.73 23.48 0.54
N GLU A 117 -11.43 24.76 0.80
CA GLU A 117 -12.42 25.85 0.82
C GLU A 117 -13.07 26.06 -0.56
N LEU A 118 -12.28 26.07 -1.63
CA LEU A 118 -12.80 26.18 -2.99
C LEU A 118 -13.65 24.97 -3.38
N GLY A 119 -13.17 23.77 -3.05
CA GLY A 119 -13.92 22.54 -3.24
C GLY A 119 -15.25 22.56 -2.51
N ALA A 120 -15.36 23.29 -1.39
CA ALA A 120 -16.59 23.39 -0.60
C ALA A 120 -17.76 24.08 -1.32
N VAL A 121 -17.46 24.93 -2.30
CA VAL A 121 -18.43 25.77 -3.00
C VAL A 121 -18.51 25.51 -4.49
N ASP A 122 -17.56 24.74 -5.06
CA ASP A 122 -17.52 24.39 -6.48
C ASP A 122 -17.27 22.89 -6.69
N ASP A 123 -18.35 22.16 -6.98
CA ASP A 123 -18.33 20.71 -7.20
C ASP A 123 -17.64 20.28 -8.51
N ARG A 124 -17.18 21.22 -9.34
CA ARG A 124 -16.39 20.92 -10.54
C ARG A 124 -14.92 20.66 -10.21
N ILE A 125 -14.47 21.01 -9.02
CA ILE A 125 -13.06 20.88 -8.61
C ILE A 125 -12.76 19.43 -8.22
N VAL A 126 -11.77 18.85 -8.89
CA VAL A 126 -11.26 17.49 -8.60
C VAL A 126 -9.78 17.58 -8.26
N ALA A 127 -9.40 17.04 -7.10
CA ALA A 127 -8.00 16.93 -6.69
C ALA A 127 -7.44 15.53 -6.99
N ILE A 128 -6.26 15.47 -7.61
CA ILE A 128 -5.55 14.22 -7.94
C ILE A 128 -4.18 14.25 -7.27
N THR A 129 -3.78 13.15 -6.62
CA THR A 129 -2.47 13.01 -5.97
C THR A 129 -1.85 11.65 -6.27
N ALA A 130 -0.53 11.61 -6.44
CA ALA A 130 0.22 10.38 -6.70
C ALA A 130 0.60 9.70 -5.38
N ALA A 131 -0.40 9.14 -4.69
CA ALA A 131 -0.26 8.47 -3.39
C ALA A 131 0.34 9.35 -2.26
N MET A 132 0.24 10.68 -2.37
CA MET A 132 0.84 11.63 -1.43
C MET A 132 -0.17 12.61 -0.80
N PRO A 133 -1.35 12.18 -0.32
CA PRO A 133 -2.39 13.11 0.14
C PRO A 133 -1.94 14.05 1.26
N GLN A 134 -1.16 13.56 2.24
CA GLN A 134 -0.63 14.39 3.34
C GLN A 134 0.47 15.35 2.86
N GLY A 135 1.40 14.86 2.04
CA GLY A 135 2.51 15.66 1.51
C GLY A 135 2.05 16.77 0.56
N THR A 136 0.91 16.58 -0.12
CA THR A 136 0.29 17.59 -0.98
C THR A 136 -0.81 18.38 -0.29
N GLY A 137 -1.12 18.14 0.99
CA GLY A 137 -2.20 18.83 1.71
C GLY A 137 -3.62 18.52 1.23
N LEU A 138 -3.80 17.44 0.46
CA LEU A 138 -5.07 16.99 -0.10
C LEU A 138 -5.83 16.02 0.81
N ASP A 139 -5.24 15.63 1.94
CA ASP A 139 -5.88 14.80 2.95
C ASP A 139 -7.12 15.47 3.56
N ARG A 140 -7.12 16.81 3.69
CA ARG A 140 -8.28 17.58 4.14
C ARG A 140 -9.36 17.64 3.07
N PHE A 141 -8.98 17.90 1.82
CA PHE A 141 -9.90 17.90 0.68
C PHE A 141 -10.63 16.56 0.55
N ALA A 142 -9.92 15.45 0.72
CA ALA A 142 -10.48 14.11 0.64
C ALA A 142 -11.48 13.75 1.76
N ARG A 143 -11.51 14.52 2.87
CA ARG A 143 -12.44 14.34 3.99
C ARG A 143 -13.61 15.33 3.97
N ARG A 144 -13.60 16.29 3.05
CA ARG A 144 -14.70 17.22 2.81
C ARG A 144 -15.94 16.45 2.37
#